data_AF-A0A9P6S5E9-F1
#
_entry.id   AF-A0A9P6S5E9-F1
#
_cell.length_a   1.000
_cell.length_b   1.000
_cell.length_c   1.000
_cell.angle_alpha   90.00
_cell.angle_beta   90.00
_cell.angle_gamma   90.00
#
_symmetry.space_group_name_H-M   'P 1'
#
loop_
_entity.id
_entity.type
_entity.pdbx_description
1 polymer ?
#
loop_
_entity_poly.entity_id
_entity_poly.type
_entity_poly.pdbx_seq_one_letter_code
_entity_poly.pdbx_strand_id
1 'polypeptide(L)'
;MAVDSPSHRPPSVIWSLRSSSTGAIANEKRASFTARDTSSSSSSPRARASSFINIPTSHDLQQNPFTLNSKARKPWSWLRVKQTFRRQSRARISLTISGGFVILYILIWTGGFLRQNHTHLRHFDNTIYNDEDHHGSSASTAGANSSSGIGGNHAKTLREQGQTCDPRIQQAIPLPPRILSNGTHDFDPTVIVLSFDGLRADYLKRGITPNFLSVANNGLEAEFMQPSFPTLTFPNHYSMITGLYPSSHGIVANTFFDPKFNQDFNYKIPDKSWDPKWWGGEPIWETAVHQSQKSAVIMWPGGESERPVRPTYHLRYKSNSPVLEKIEALLKWIDLPREERPTLMAAYISEIDHAGHWNGPDSKRCQRVLGEVDEALGVLLEGLRARNLDKVINLMLVSDHGMSYVTPAQCIYYDDYIDTSDLLLEESLQPHLGIRTKSSKRTLEIYHQLKRAQQKDNLPFKVYKRDEIPARYHYSDNARIAPVVVLADPGYVMTRRDMGLDVVGVHGWDNESEDMRAIFMASGPSFPPLKSTTTSSGTGVDTDAGDDDSGAGSGSESLTAGEINSLPPFENVELYEIIARTVGLKIPEGSTDGLHRGYLAKPC
;
A
#
# COMPACT_ATOMS: atom_id res chain seq x y z
N MET A 1 8.93 -22.97 66.52
CA MET A 1 10.03 -22.01 66.31
C MET A 1 9.61 -21.16 65.11
N ALA A 2 9.30 -19.85 65.18
CA ALA A 2 9.90 -18.75 65.95
C ALA A 2 11.31 -18.39 65.43
N VAL A 3 11.71 -17.14 65.15
CA VAL A 3 11.09 -15.77 65.25
C VAL A 3 11.84 -14.82 64.24
N ASP A 4 11.56 -13.53 63.98
CA ASP A 4 10.74 -12.49 64.64
C ASP A 4 10.10 -11.46 63.64
N SER A 5 10.15 -10.15 63.92
CA SER A 5 9.72 -8.95 63.16
C SER A 5 10.61 -7.75 63.64
N PRO A 6 10.27 -6.43 63.62
CA PRO A 6 9.20 -5.64 62.94
C PRO A 6 9.73 -4.40 62.14
N SER A 7 8.93 -3.73 61.30
CA SER A 7 8.05 -2.57 61.64
C SER A 7 7.86 -1.67 60.37
N HIS A 8 7.09 -0.57 60.29
CA HIS A 8 6.18 0.11 61.23
C HIS A 8 4.88 0.62 60.52
N ARG A 9 4.44 1.89 60.66
CA ARG A 9 3.13 2.42 60.16
C ARG A 9 3.09 3.94 59.81
N PRO A 10 2.03 4.43 59.10
CA PRO A 10 1.88 5.81 58.60
C PRO A 10 1.00 6.73 59.51
N PRO A 11 0.84 8.04 59.17
CA PRO A 11 -0.04 8.99 59.86
C PRO A 11 -1.49 9.09 59.29
N SER A 12 -2.36 9.79 60.03
CA SER A 12 -3.79 10.09 59.77
C SER A 12 -4.07 11.62 59.93
N VAL A 13 -5.26 12.26 59.91
CA VAL A 13 -6.60 11.92 60.47
C VAL A 13 -7.68 12.99 60.06
N ILE A 14 -8.97 12.59 59.94
CA ILE A 14 -10.31 13.27 60.19
C ILE A 14 -10.49 14.81 59.87
N TRP A 15 -11.52 15.33 59.17
CA TRP A 15 -12.98 15.51 59.48
C TRP A 15 -13.81 15.64 58.16
N SER A 16 -14.98 14.99 57.97
CA SER A 16 -16.34 15.33 58.46
C SER A 16 -16.89 16.67 57.90
N LEU A 17 -17.96 16.71 57.11
CA LEU A 17 -19.37 16.53 57.53
C LEU A 17 -20.33 16.13 56.37
N ARG A 18 -21.52 15.57 56.68
CA ARG A 18 -22.68 15.44 55.76
C ARG A 18 -23.75 16.49 56.08
N SER A 19 -24.54 16.92 55.08
CA SER A 19 -25.95 17.33 55.27
C SER A 19 -26.76 17.18 53.97
N SER A 20 -28.09 17.17 54.06
CA SER A 20 -28.99 16.86 52.93
C SER A 20 -30.42 17.39 53.13
N SER A 21 -30.89 18.24 52.21
CA SER A 21 -32.29 18.68 52.01
C SER A 21 -32.32 19.59 50.76
N THR A 22 -33.22 19.55 49.75
CA THR A 22 -34.69 19.34 49.60
C THR A 22 -35.56 20.60 49.77
N GLY A 23 -36.04 21.16 48.64
CA GLY A 23 -37.09 22.19 48.55
C GLY A 23 -36.63 23.66 48.68
N ALA A 24 -37.38 24.67 48.22
CA ALA A 24 -38.51 24.69 47.27
C ALA A 24 -38.78 26.14 46.75
N ILE A 25 -39.37 26.25 45.54
CA ILE A 25 -40.32 27.27 45.02
C ILE A 25 -40.32 28.70 45.63
N ALA A 26 -40.06 29.76 44.82
CA ALA A 26 -40.95 30.95 44.69
C ALA A 26 -40.47 32.09 43.73
N ASN A 27 -41.38 32.47 42.82
CA ASN A 27 -41.63 33.69 42.02
C ASN A 27 -40.81 35.02 42.07
N GLU A 28 -40.80 35.66 40.88
CA GLU A 28 -40.93 37.12 40.58
C GLU A 28 -39.77 38.09 40.92
N LYS A 29 -39.46 39.12 40.12
CA LYS A 29 -40.35 40.08 39.40
C LYS A 29 -39.85 40.53 38.00
N ARG A 30 -40.77 41.17 37.24
CA ARG A 30 -40.51 41.92 35.98
C ARG A 30 -40.25 43.42 36.25
N ALA A 31 -39.34 44.03 35.48
CA ALA A 31 -39.46 45.31 34.74
C ALA A 31 -38.13 45.57 34.01
N SER A 32 -37.96 46.00 32.73
CA SER A 32 -38.78 46.61 31.67
C SER A 32 -39.01 48.14 31.71
N PHE A 33 -38.20 48.92 30.96
CA PHE A 33 -38.58 49.91 29.91
C PHE A 33 -37.29 50.56 29.29
N THR A 34 -37.08 50.57 27.96
CA THR A 34 -37.22 51.70 26.97
C THR A 34 -36.35 52.95 27.23
N ALA A 35 -35.81 53.72 26.26
CA ALA A 35 -35.99 53.81 24.79
C ALA A 35 -34.77 54.47 24.06
N ARG A 36 -34.80 54.50 22.70
CA ARG A 36 -34.61 55.63 21.72
C ARG A 36 -33.77 56.89 22.09
N ASP A 37 -33.13 57.65 21.17
CA ASP A 37 -33.28 57.77 19.70
C ASP A 37 -32.10 58.48 18.94
N THR A 38 -32.10 58.39 17.59
CA THR A 38 -31.62 59.36 16.54
C THR A 38 -30.20 60.00 16.44
N SER A 39 -29.63 59.98 15.20
CA SER A 39 -28.88 61.06 14.46
C SER A 39 -27.51 61.62 14.95
N SER A 40 -26.58 62.14 14.12
CA SER A 40 -26.35 62.11 12.65
C SER A 40 -24.94 62.63 12.24
N SER A 41 -24.61 62.49 10.94
CA SER A 41 -23.85 63.44 10.09
C SER A 41 -22.35 63.80 10.32
N SER A 42 -21.50 63.12 9.53
CA SER A 42 -20.59 63.72 8.51
C SER A 42 -19.25 64.42 8.83
N SER A 43 -18.31 64.22 7.87
CA SER A 43 -17.24 65.11 7.38
C SER A 43 -15.77 64.88 7.80
N SER A 44 -14.90 65.19 6.84
CA SER A 44 -13.43 65.10 6.76
C SER A 44 -13.02 66.22 5.78
N PRO A 45 -11.88 66.97 5.89
CA PRO A 45 -10.57 66.41 5.48
C PRO A 45 -9.25 67.09 5.99
N ARG A 46 -8.12 66.37 5.84
CA ARG A 46 -6.71 66.87 5.64
C ARG A 46 -6.06 67.71 6.79
N ALA A 47 -4.75 68.02 6.79
CA ALA A 47 -3.52 67.25 6.49
C ALA A 47 -2.21 68.02 6.83
N ARG A 48 -1.12 67.28 7.12
CA ARG A 48 0.35 67.61 7.02
C ARG A 48 1.09 68.48 8.09
N ALA A 49 2.35 68.04 8.31
CA ALA A 49 3.61 68.80 8.56
C ALA A 49 3.95 69.36 9.97
N SER A 50 5.23 69.66 10.34
CA SER A 50 6.53 68.94 10.18
C SER A 50 7.73 69.79 10.69
N SER A 51 8.47 69.35 11.72
CA SER A 51 9.83 69.83 12.12
C SER A 51 10.42 68.90 13.23
N PHE A 52 11.71 68.56 13.40
CA PHE A 52 13.04 69.18 13.14
C PHE A 52 13.49 70.20 14.22
N ILE A 53 14.74 70.23 14.74
CA ILE A 53 15.94 69.35 14.66
C ILE A 53 16.96 69.74 15.79
N ASN A 54 17.89 68.88 16.25
CA ASN A 54 19.26 69.28 16.70
C ASN A 54 20.22 68.14 17.18
N ILE A 55 21.54 68.40 17.12
CA ILE A 55 22.70 67.55 17.55
C ILE A 55 23.89 68.45 17.97
N PRO A 56 24.67 68.09 19.02
CA PRO A 56 26.16 68.26 19.02
C PRO A 56 26.90 66.93 19.42
N THR A 57 27.95 66.42 18.74
CA THR A 57 29.42 66.75 18.74
C THR A 57 30.15 66.55 20.08
N SER A 58 31.39 65.99 20.20
CA SER A 58 32.38 65.38 19.27
C SER A 58 33.63 64.83 20.05
N HIS A 59 34.62 64.21 19.36
CA HIS A 59 35.97 63.76 19.85
C HIS A 59 35.98 62.54 20.81
N ASP A 60 36.97 61.65 20.95
CA ASP A 60 38.21 61.11 20.29
C ASP A 60 38.81 60.16 21.39
N LEU A 61 39.66 59.13 21.22
CA LEU A 61 40.68 58.78 20.23
C LEU A 61 40.99 57.25 20.29
N GLN A 62 41.70 56.74 19.25
CA GLN A 62 42.64 55.59 19.23
C GLN A 62 42.23 54.07 19.14
N GLN A 63 42.87 53.45 18.13
CA GLN A 63 43.30 52.04 17.93
C GLN A 63 42.30 50.96 17.44
N ASN A 64 42.87 49.92 16.81
CA ASN A 64 42.36 49.21 15.60
C ASN A 64 43.28 47.98 15.32
N PRO A 65 43.03 47.05 14.35
CA PRO A 65 41.81 46.56 13.69
C PRO A 65 41.58 45.02 13.86
N PHE A 66 40.42 44.51 13.44
CA PHE A 66 40.25 43.47 12.37
C PHE A 66 38.94 42.68 12.46
N THR A 67 37.96 43.01 11.61
CA THR A 67 37.41 42.13 10.55
C THR A 67 36.32 42.87 9.78
N LEU A 68 36.14 42.56 8.48
CA LEU A 68 35.27 43.31 7.57
C LEU A 68 33.87 42.69 7.42
N ASN A 69 32.92 43.52 6.97
CA ASN A 69 31.48 43.31 7.17
C ASN A 69 30.68 43.75 5.93
N SER A 70 29.78 42.91 5.43
CA SER A 70 28.47 43.28 4.83
C SER A 70 27.75 42.00 4.35
N LYS A 71 26.45 41.73 4.51
CA LYS A 71 25.19 42.46 4.82
C LYS A 71 24.22 42.62 3.63
N ALA A 72 23.08 41.93 3.80
CA ALA A 72 21.72 42.30 3.39
C ALA A 72 21.33 42.27 1.89
N ARG A 73 20.28 41.50 1.59
CA ARG A 73 19.36 41.69 0.45
C ARG A 73 17.95 41.96 0.96
N LYS A 74 17.15 42.70 0.20
CA LYS A 74 15.71 42.97 0.48
C LYS A 74 14.81 41.93 -0.23
N PRO A 75 13.58 41.69 0.26
CA PRO A 75 12.66 40.72 -0.34
C PRO A 75 12.04 41.22 -1.65
N TRP A 76 11.58 40.28 -2.48
CA TRP A 76 10.89 40.53 -3.75
C TRP A 76 9.37 40.47 -3.57
N SER A 77 8.62 41.21 -4.42
CA SER A 77 7.16 41.15 -4.50
C SER A 77 6.72 40.58 -5.85
N TRP A 78 5.65 39.79 -5.85
CA TRP A 78 5.12 39.14 -7.06
C TRP A 78 3.93 39.93 -7.62
N LEU A 79 4.08 40.49 -8.83
CA LEU A 79 2.97 41.04 -9.61
C LEU A 79 2.37 39.94 -10.49
N ARG A 80 1.08 39.64 -10.30
CA ARG A 80 0.33 38.75 -11.22
C ARG A 80 -0.11 39.53 -12.46
N VAL A 81 0.42 39.19 -13.64
CA VAL A 81 -0.12 39.66 -14.92
C VAL A 81 -1.19 38.67 -15.40
N LYS A 82 -2.44 39.14 -15.56
CA LYS A 82 -3.49 38.37 -16.23
C LYS A 82 -3.33 38.52 -17.75
N GLN A 83 -3.05 37.44 -18.47
CA GLN A 83 -3.26 37.41 -19.92
C GLN A 83 -4.68 36.90 -20.23
N THR A 84 -5.43 37.68 -20.99
CA THR A 84 -6.76 37.32 -21.51
C THR A 84 -6.64 36.97 -22.98
N PHE A 85 -6.99 35.74 -23.35
CA PHE A 85 -7.04 35.34 -24.76
C PHE A 85 -8.27 35.95 -25.47
N ARG A 86 -8.02 36.66 -26.57
CA ARG A 86 -9.03 36.96 -27.61
C ARG A 86 -8.53 36.45 -28.96
N ARG A 87 -9.47 36.29 -29.90
CA ARG A 87 -9.36 35.43 -31.09
C ARG A 87 -9.33 36.27 -32.38
N GLN A 88 -8.86 35.66 -33.48
CA GLN A 88 -8.69 36.26 -34.83
C GLN A 88 -7.47 37.21 -34.94
N SER A 89 -6.78 37.37 -36.08
CA SER A 89 -7.10 37.04 -37.49
C SER A 89 -5.93 36.40 -38.26
N ARG A 90 -6.18 35.93 -39.49
CA ARG A 90 -5.17 35.34 -40.41
C ARG A 90 -4.31 36.40 -41.11
N ALA A 91 -3.04 36.08 -41.37
CA ALA A 91 -2.25 36.62 -42.48
C ALA A 91 -1.29 35.55 -43.02
N ARG A 92 -0.98 35.57 -44.33
CA ARG A 92 0.02 34.71 -45.00
C ARG A 92 1.17 35.59 -45.50
N ILE A 93 2.41 35.21 -45.23
CA ILE A 93 3.61 35.56 -46.02
C ILE A 93 4.47 34.30 -46.14
N SER A 94 5.23 34.16 -47.22
CA SER A 94 6.08 33.00 -47.55
C SER A 94 7.57 33.38 -47.61
N LEU A 95 8.43 32.51 -48.16
CA LEU A 95 9.90 32.60 -48.29
C LEU A 95 10.68 32.28 -46.99
N THR A 96 11.81 31.56 -47.01
CA THR A 96 12.49 30.78 -48.07
C THR A 96 13.20 29.56 -47.44
N ILE A 97 13.37 28.46 -48.19
CA ILE A 97 14.24 27.33 -47.79
C ILE A 97 15.66 27.57 -48.32
N SER A 98 16.65 27.51 -47.43
CA SER A 98 18.07 27.39 -47.75
C SER A 98 18.67 26.30 -46.86
N GLY A 99 19.15 25.20 -47.44
CA GLY A 99 19.52 23.99 -46.71
C GLY A 99 20.96 23.97 -46.17
N GLY A 100 21.24 22.99 -45.31
CA GLY A 100 22.59 22.74 -44.78
C GLY A 100 22.63 21.51 -43.85
N PHE A 101 23.18 20.41 -44.39
CA PHE A 101 23.73 19.22 -43.72
C PHE A 101 23.01 18.59 -42.50
N VAL A 102 22.50 17.38 -42.73
CA VAL A 102 22.30 16.37 -41.67
C VAL A 102 23.64 15.73 -41.35
N ILE A 103 23.95 15.55 -40.06
CA ILE A 103 25.00 14.62 -39.59
C ILE A 103 24.33 13.60 -38.68
N LEU A 104 24.35 12.33 -39.11
CA LEU A 104 23.81 11.19 -38.37
C LEU A 104 24.98 10.48 -37.67
N TYR A 105 24.98 10.43 -36.33
CA TYR A 105 25.93 9.62 -35.59
C TYR A 105 25.39 8.20 -35.40
N ILE A 106 25.93 7.27 -36.20
CA ILE A 106 25.87 5.84 -35.92
C ILE A 106 27.19 5.46 -35.26
N LEU A 107 27.14 4.80 -34.09
CA LEU A 107 28.29 4.14 -33.48
C LEU A 107 27.99 2.67 -33.28
N ILE A 108 28.48 1.87 -34.23
CA ILE A 108 28.70 0.44 -34.04
C ILE A 108 30.11 0.31 -33.47
N TRP A 109 30.29 -0.48 -32.40
CA TRP A 109 31.62 -1.00 -32.06
C TRP A 109 31.55 -2.48 -31.72
N THR A 110 32.48 -3.24 -32.30
CA THR A 110 32.55 -4.70 -32.22
C THR A 110 33.41 -5.14 -31.05
N GLY A 111 33.08 -6.26 -30.41
CA GLY A 111 33.85 -6.81 -29.29
C GLY A 111 35.29 -7.16 -29.68
N GLY A 112 36.23 -6.92 -28.75
CA GLY A 112 37.65 -7.27 -28.87
C GLY A 112 38.13 -8.02 -27.62
N PHE A 113 38.55 -9.27 -27.81
CA PHE A 113 38.96 -10.19 -26.74
C PHE A 113 40.43 -9.97 -26.38
N LEU A 114 40.77 -9.75 -25.09
CA LEU A 114 42.16 -9.80 -24.62
C LEU A 114 42.26 -10.27 -23.16
N ARG A 115 42.98 -11.37 -22.93
CA ARG A 115 43.52 -11.77 -21.63
C ARG A 115 44.98 -11.29 -21.53
N GLN A 116 45.41 -10.80 -20.37
CA GLN A 116 46.70 -11.20 -19.79
C GLN A 116 46.74 -10.93 -18.27
N ASN A 117 47.82 -11.36 -17.61
CA ASN A 117 47.84 -11.78 -16.20
C ASN A 117 48.70 -10.89 -15.28
N HIS A 118 48.35 -10.85 -13.99
CA HIS A 118 49.23 -10.74 -12.78
C HIS A 118 50.20 -9.52 -12.67
N THR A 119 50.50 -8.85 -11.54
CA THR A 119 50.62 -9.27 -10.12
C THR A 119 50.93 -8.07 -9.19
N HIS A 120 50.53 -8.19 -7.92
CA HIS A 120 51.23 -7.75 -6.68
C HIS A 120 51.23 -6.29 -6.11
N LEU A 121 51.27 -6.28 -4.76
CA LEU A 121 51.48 -5.19 -3.77
C LEU A 121 50.27 -4.26 -3.52
N ARG A 122 49.91 -3.89 -2.27
CA ARG A 122 50.63 -4.00 -0.97
C ARG A 122 49.69 -4.22 0.24
N HIS A 123 50.23 -4.73 1.35
CA HIS A 123 49.55 -4.88 2.65
C HIS A 123 49.23 -3.54 3.34
N PHE A 124 48.27 -3.59 4.26
CA PHE A 124 48.42 -3.06 5.62
C PHE A 124 47.77 -4.04 6.63
N ASP A 125 48.28 -4.10 7.86
CA ASP A 125 48.05 -5.19 8.82
C ASP A 125 47.34 -4.75 10.11
N ASN A 126 46.55 -5.67 10.70
CA ASN A 126 46.22 -5.83 12.14
C ASN A 126 45.53 -4.65 12.87
N THR A 127 44.92 -4.79 14.08
CA THR A 127 44.72 -5.89 15.06
C THR A 127 43.22 -6.01 15.38
N ILE A 128 42.58 -7.19 15.52
CA ILE A 128 42.70 -8.21 16.59
C ILE A 128 42.52 -7.66 18.02
N TYR A 129 41.49 -8.16 18.71
CA TYR A 129 41.51 -8.44 20.15
C TYR A 129 40.68 -9.70 20.39
N ASN A 130 41.25 -10.68 21.09
CA ASN A 130 40.59 -11.94 21.49
C ASN A 130 40.60 -12.05 23.01
N ASP A 131 39.59 -12.73 23.54
CA ASP A 131 39.48 -13.48 24.81
C ASP A 131 38.14 -14.25 24.63
N GLU A 132 37.97 -15.58 24.66
CA GLU A 132 38.63 -16.70 25.38
C GLU A 132 38.58 -16.58 26.92
N ASP A 133 38.18 -17.60 27.70
CA ASP A 133 37.31 -18.77 27.42
C ASP A 133 36.69 -19.25 28.79
N HIS A 134 36.13 -20.43 29.10
CA HIS A 134 36.08 -21.77 28.49
C HIS A 134 34.90 -22.61 29.06
N HIS A 135 34.70 -23.82 28.49
CA HIS A 135 33.98 -24.99 29.05
C HIS A 135 32.43 -25.04 29.10
N GLY A 136 31.88 -26.27 28.95
CA GLY A 136 30.50 -26.58 29.36
C GLY A 136 29.80 -27.77 28.67
N SER A 137 30.36 -28.98 28.68
CA SER A 137 29.70 -30.16 28.06
C SER A 137 28.62 -30.81 28.96
N SER A 138 27.49 -31.25 28.38
CA SER A 138 26.98 -32.64 28.47
C SER A 138 25.52 -32.76 27.98
N ALA A 139 25.05 -33.98 27.75
CA ALA A 139 23.70 -34.28 27.29
C ALA A 139 22.91 -35.06 28.36
N SER A 140 21.57 -34.98 28.35
CA SER A 140 20.73 -36.16 28.62
C SER A 140 19.27 -35.99 28.20
N THR A 141 18.75 -37.14 27.81
CA THR A 141 17.43 -37.53 27.30
C THR A 141 16.21 -37.36 28.23
N ALA A 142 15.05 -37.36 27.56
CA ALA A 142 13.76 -37.94 27.99
C ALA A 142 12.86 -37.18 28.98
N GLY A 143 11.54 -37.33 28.77
CA GLY A 143 10.50 -36.68 29.58
C GLY A 143 9.08 -36.71 28.98
N ALA A 144 8.67 -37.78 28.29
CA ALA A 144 7.27 -37.93 27.87
C ALA A 144 6.40 -38.38 29.04
N ASN A 145 5.22 -37.76 29.24
CA ASN A 145 4.23 -38.26 30.18
C ASN A 145 2.81 -37.82 29.80
N SER A 146 1.79 -38.60 30.20
CA SER A 146 0.42 -38.50 29.65
C SER A 146 -0.68 -38.51 30.71
N SER A 147 -1.60 -37.56 30.62
CA SER A 147 -2.98 -37.65 31.15
C SER A 147 -3.83 -36.55 30.49
N SER A 148 -5.05 -36.73 29.97
CA SER A 148 -6.19 -37.63 30.21
C SER A 148 -7.29 -37.05 31.12
N GLY A 149 -8.21 -36.29 30.51
CA GLY A 149 -9.65 -36.45 30.78
C GLY A 149 -10.40 -35.31 31.48
N ILE A 150 -11.52 -34.91 30.85
CA ILE A 150 -12.75 -34.34 31.46
C ILE A 150 -12.60 -32.93 32.09
N GLY A 151 -13.43 -31.93 31.80
CA GLY A 151 -14.57 -31.83 30.86
C GLY A 151 -15.56 -30.75 31.32
N GLY A 152 -16.05 -29.89 30.41
CA GLY A 152 -16.98 -28.82 30.75
C GLY A 152 -17.43 -27.97 29.56
N ASN A 153 -18.68 -28.12 29.13
CA ASN A 153 -19.26 -27.34 28.03
C ASN A 153 -19.59 -25.91 28.46
N HIS A 154 -19.39 -24.91 27.57
CA HIS A 154 -20.27 -23.74 27.38
C HIS A 154 -19.92 -22.97 26.09
N ALA A 155 -20.20 -23.55 24.91
CA ALA A 155 -19.98 -22.90 23.60
C ALA A 155 -20.95 -23.39 22.50
N LYS A 156 -22.21 -22.95 22.59
CA LYS A 156 -23.17 -22.83 21.47
C LYS A 156 -23.75 -21.40 21.56
N THR A 157 -24.06 -20.69 20.48
CA THR A 157 -24.24 -21.09 19.07
C THR A 157 -24.00 -19.87 18.17
N LEU A 158 -23.37 -20.03 16.99
CA LEU A 158 -23.53 -19.21 15.78
C LEU A 158 -22.52 -19.66 14.69
N ARG A 159 -22.77 -20.81 14.06
CA ARG A 159 -22.00 -21.32 12.91
C ARG A 159 -22.92 -22.19 12.02
N GLU A 160 -23.85 -21.56 11.31
CA GLU A 160 -24.77 -22.27 10.40
C GLU A 160 -25.44 -21.36 9.34
N GLN A 161 -24.63 -20.56 8.63
CA GLN A 161 -24.94 -20.13 7.27
C GLN A 161 -23.68 -20.33 6.42
N GLY A 162 -23.71 -21.31 5.53
CA GLY A 162 -22.52 -21.81 4.85
C GLY A 162 -22.35 -21.27 3.44
N GLN A 163 -21.20 -20.64 3.18
CA GLN A 163 -20.50 -20.88 1.92
C GLN A 163 -19.64 -22.14 2.11
N THR A 164 -20.04 -23.25 1.50
CA THR A 164 -19.21 -24.45 1.47
C THR A 164 -18.09 -24.22 0.45
N CYS A 165 -16.84 -24.10 0.91
CA CYS A 165 -15.68 -24.07 0.03
C CYS A 165 -15.70 -25.30 -0.91
N ASP A 166 -15.26 -25.09 -2.15
CA ASP A 166 -15.23 -26.13 -3.18
C ASP A 166 -14.48 -27.39 -2.67
N PRO A 167 -15.06 -28.60 -2.78
CA PRO A 167 -14.40 -29.83 -2.32
C PRO A 167 -13.07 -30.12 -3.03
N ARG A 168 -12.78 -29.49 -4.18
CA ARG A 168 -11.45 -29.51 -4.83
C ARG A 168 -10.34 -28.88 -3.97
N ILE A 169 -10.69 -28.03 -3.01
CA ILE A 169 -9.78 -27.25 -2.16
C ILE A 169 -9.49 -27.96 -0.80
N GLN A 170 -10.25 -29.01 -0.44
CA GLN A 170 -10.04 -29.72 0.83
C GLN A 170 -9.02 -30.87 0.76
N GLN A 171 -7.73 -30.54 0.96
CA GLN A 171 -6.77 -31.37 1.73
C GLN A 171 -5.42 -30.65 1.88
N ALA A 172 -4.93 -30.53 3.12
CA ALA A 172 -3.67 -29.85 3.43
C ALA A 172 -2.45 -30.71 3.05
N ILE A 173 -1.48 -30.11 2.35
CA ILE A 173 -0.23 -30.75 1.93
C ILE A 173 0.94 -29.77 2.15
N PRO A 174 2.05 -30.17 2.80
CA PRO A 174 3.29 -29.41 2.81
C PRO A 174 4.16 -29.73 1.59
N LEU A 175 4.88 -28.73 1.08
CA LEU A 175 5.99 -28.91 0.14
C LEU A 175 7.31 -28.45 0.78
N PRO A 176 8.47 -29.01 0.37
CA PRO A 176 9.59 -29.19 1.28
C PRO A 176 10.73 -28.18 1.04
N PRO A 177 11.67 -28.06 2.00
CA PRO A 177 12.98 -27.47 1.74
C PRO A 177 13.78 -28.38 0.79
N ARG A 178 13.57 -28.22 -0.52
CA ARG A 178 14.44 -28.78 -1.55
C ARG A 178 15.30 -27.67 -2.13
N ILE A 179 16.60 -27.74 -1.86
CA ILE A 179 17.60 -26.98 -2.61
C ILE A 179 17.50 -27.40 -4.08
N LEU A 180 17.32 -26.42 -4.96
CA LEU A 180 17.30 -26.58 -6.41
C LEU A 180 18.62 -26.06 -6.99
N SER A 181 19.01 -26.55 -8.16
CA SER A 181 20.28 -26.16 -8.79
C SER A 181 20.04 -25.72 -10.22
N ASN A 182 20.67 -24.63 -10.64
CA ASN A 182 20.61 -24.14 -12.02
C ASN A 182 21.68 -24.80 -12.94
N GLY A 183 22.39 -25.80 -12.41
CA GLY A 183 23.53 -26.48 -13.06
C GLY A 183 24.89 -25.85 -12.76
N THR A 184 24.95 -24.72 -12.05
CA THR A 184 26.20 -24.05 -11.64
C THR A 184 26.22 -23.65 -10.17
N HIS A 185 25.06 -23.31 -9.61
CA HIS A 185 24.88 -22.86 -8.24
C HIS A 185 23.60 -23.47 -7.66
N ASP A 186 23.63 -23.69 -6.36
CA ASP A 186 22.49 -24.15 -5.57
C ASP A 186 21.69 -22.96 -5.01
N PHE A 187 20.38 -23.15 -4.92
CA PHE A 187 19.36 -22.19 -4.52
C PHE A 187 18.42 -22.84 -3.51
N ASP A 188 18.29 -22.21 -2.34
CA ASP A 188 17.19 -22.49 -1.43
C ASP A 188 15.85 -22.04 -2.06
N PRO A 189 14.69 -22.47 -1.52
CA PRO A 189 13.39 -22.01 -2.00
C PRO A 189 13.30 -20.48 -2.01
N THR A 190 13.22 -19.91 -3.22
CA THR A 190 13.28 -18.45 -3.44
C THR A 190 12.06 -17.96 -4.21
N VAL A 191 11.62 -16.74 -3.89
CA VAL A 191 10.54 -16.03 -4.57
C VAL A 191 10.88 -14.58 -4.89
N ILE A 192 10.45 -14.13 -6.06
CA ILE A 192 10.36 -12.72 -6.46
C ILE A 192 8.87 -12.35 -6.50
N VAL A 193 8.48 -11.28 -5.82
CA VAL A 193 7.13 -10.71 -5.81
C VAL A 193 7.18 -9.32 -6.44
N LEU A 194 6.46 -9.12 -7.55
CA LEU A 194 6.33 -7.81 -8.21
C LEU A 194 4.91 -7.29 -8.00
N SER A 195 4.79 -6.10 -7.39
CA SER A 195 3.52 -5.37 -7.36
C SER A 195 3.49 -4.28 -8.43
N PHE A 196 2.43 -4.28 -9.23
CA PHE A 196 2.16 -3.32 -10.29
C PHE A 196 0.96 -2.46 -9.88
N ASP A 197 1.24 -1.28 -9.32
CA ASP A 197 0.24 -0.35 -8.76
C ASP A 197 -0.84 0.00 -9.79
N GLY A 198 -2.11 -0.07 -9.38
CA GLY A 198 -3.26 0.27 -10.22
C GLY A 198 -3.48 -0.65 -11.43
N LEU A 199 -2.78 -1.79 -11.54
CA LEU A 199 -2.98 -2.77 -12.63
C LEU A 199 -4.27 -3.57 -12.35
N ARG A 200 -5.39 -3.07 -12.91
CA ARG A 200 -6.73 -3.66 -12.82
C ARG A 200 -6.82 -4.98 -13.58
N ALA A 201 -7.58 -5.93 -13.04
CA ALA A 201 -7.64 -7.32 -13.55
C ALA A 201 -8.01 -7.47 -15.04
N ASP A 202 -8.86 -6.60 -15.59
CA ASP A 202 -9.25 -6.63 -17.01
C ASP A 202 -8.16 -6.13 -17.97
N TYR A 203 -7.14 -5.40 -17.48
CA TYR A 203 -6.08 -4.83 -18.33
C TYR A 203 -5.32 -5.90 -19.11
N LEU A 204 -5.17 -7.10 -18.52
CA LEU A 204 -4.54 -8.27 -19.14
C LEU A 204 -5.26 -8.74 -20.42
N LYS A 205 -6.57 -8.49 -20.49
CA LYS A 205 -7.45 -8.88 -21.61
C LYS A 205 -7.34 -7.91 -22.81
N ARG A 206 -6.52 -6.86 -22.70
CA ARG A 206 -6.30 -5.85 -23.75
C ARG A 206 -5.34 -6.29 -24.88
N GLY A 207 -4.75 -7.48 -24.80
CA GLY A 207 -3.92 -8.06 -25.87
C GLY A 207 -2.55 -7.40 -26.05
N ILE A 208 -2.07 -6.66 -25.05
CA ILE A 208 -0.80 -5.91 -25.06
C ILE A 208 0.13 -6.29 -23.89
N THR A 209 -0.11 -7.45 -23.26
CA THR A 209 0.62 -7.96 -22.10
C THR A 209 1.15 -9.40 -22.30
N PRO A 210 1.93 -9.68 -23.36
CA PRO A 210 2.38 -11.04 -23.66
C PRO A 210 3.30 -11.65 -22.60
N ASN A 211 4.09 -10.87 -21.85
CA ASN A 211 4.95 -11.39 -20.79
C ASN A 211 4.17 -11.73 -19.51
N PHE A 212 3.16 -10.94 -19.12
CA PHE A 212 2.21 -11.34 -18.06
C PHE A 212 1.49 -12.64 -18.44
N LEU A 213 0.95 -12.70 -19.66
CA LEU A 213 0.29 -13.92 -20.17
C LEU A 213 1.26 -15.11 -20.25
N SER A 214 2.54 -14.88 -20.52
CA SER A 214 3.57 -15.93 -20.46
C SER A 214 3.80 -16.47 -19.05
N VAL A 215 3.52 -15.70 -17.99
CA VAL A 215 3.60 -16.20 -16.60
C VAL A 215 2.39 -17.06 -16.28
N ALA A 216 1.18 -16.59 -16.55
CA ALA A 216 -0.06 -17.35 -16.34
C ALA A 216 -0.11 -18.69 -17.12
N ASN A 217 0.29 -18.69 -18.40
CA ASN A 217 0.34 -19.92 -19.20
C ASN A 217 1.36 -20.96 -18.69
N ASN A 218 2.37 -20.54 -17.92
CA ASN A 218 3.40 -21.42 -17.34
C ASN A 218 3.23 -21.64 -15.82
N GLY A 219 2.08 -21.26 -15.26
CA GLY A 219 1.78 -21.41 -13.84
C GLY A 219 0.30 -21.25 -13.53
N LEU A 220 -0.04 -20.34 -12.63
CA LEU A 220 -1.40 -20.08 -12.15
C LEU A 220 -1.77 -18.60 -12.32
N GLU A 221 -3.04 -18.32 -12.55
CA GLU A 221 -3.66 -16.99 -12.57
C GLU A 221 -4.95 -17.04 -11.76
N ALA A 222 -5.26 -16.03 -10.94
CA ALA A 222 -6.59 -15.92 -10.33
C ALA A 222 -7.49 -15.02 -11.18
N GLU A 223 -8.78 -15.36 -11.29
CA GLU A 223 -9.78 -14.55 -12.00
C GLU A 223 -9.72 -13.07 -11.60
N PHE A 224 -9.53 -12.82 -10.30
CA PHE A 224 -8.96 -11.59 -9.75
C PHE A 224 -8.46 -11.83 -8.32
N MET A 225 -7.55 -10.98 -7.85
CA MET A 225 -7.30 -10.82 -6.41
C MET A 225 -8.22 -9.72 -5.87
N GLN A 226 -8.86 -9.99 -4.75
CA GLN A 226 -9.80 -9.12 -4.06
C GLN A 226 -9.03 -8.25 -3.06
N PRO A 227 -8.90 -6.92 -3.29
CA PRO A 227 -8.25 -6.04 -2.33
C PRO A 227 -9.04 -5.88 -1.03
N SER A 228 -8.35 -5.44 0.01
CA SER A 228 -8.89 -4.96 1.28
C SER A 228 -9.45 -3.54 1.16
N PHE A 229 -10.39 -3.17 2.03
CA PHE A 229 -10.99 -1.83 2.03
C PHE A 229 -10.26 -0.86 3.00
N PRO A 230 -10.06 0.41 2.63
CA PRO A 230 -10.29 1.00 1.31
C PRO A 230 -9.24 0.52 0.30
N THR A 231 -9.60 0.48 -0.99
CA THR A 231 -8.71 -0.02 -2.06
C THR A 231 -7.65 1.03 -2.46
N LEU A 232 -6.83 1.43 -1.48
CA LEU A 232 -5.72 2.38 -1.59
C LEU A 232 -4.37 1.66 -1.48
N THR A 233 -3.35 2.32 -2.03
CA THR A 233 -1.97 1.84 -2.14
C THR A 233 -1.35 1.35 -0.83
N PHE A 234 -1.20 2.24 0.16
CA PHE A 234 -0.47 1.92 1.38
C PHE A 234 -1.18 0.91 2.28
N PRO A 235 -2.53 0.96 2.43
CA PRO A 235 -3.28 -0.13 3.05
C PRO A 235 -3.01 -1.48 2.36
N ASN A 236 -3.30 -1.61 1.06
CA ASN A 236 -3.30 -2.90 0.38
C ASN A 236 -1.91 -3.50 0.17
N HIS A 237 -0.92 -2.67 -0.16
CA HIS A 237 0.47 -3.13 -0.19
C HIS A 237 0.94 -3.67 1.17
N TYR A 238 0.46 -3.12 2.28
CA TYR A 238 0.84 -3.59 3.61
C TYR A 238 0.00 -4.78 4.08
N SER A 239 -1.29 -4.86 3.71
CA SER A 239 -2.13 -6.05 3.91
C SER A 239 -1.51 -7.28 3.22
N MET A 240 -1.08 -7.12 1.96
CA MET A 240 -0.41 -8.17 1.16
C MET A 240 0.84 -8.77 1.82
N ILE A 241 1.59 -7.99 2.61
CA ILE A 241 2.86 -8.42 3.21
C ILE A 241 2.81 -8.59 4.73
N THR A 242 1.66 -8.39 5.38
CA THR A 242 1.41 -8.78 6.78
C THR A 242 0.35 -9.87 6.93
N GLY A 243 -0.48 -10.09 5.90
CA GLY A 243 -1.62 -10.99 5.96
C GLY A 243 -2.74 -10.49 6.86
N LEU A 244 -2.83 -9.17 7.08
CA LEU A 244 -3.74 -8.51 8.01
C LEU A 244 -4.62 -7.48 7.30
N TYR A 245 -5.79 -7.17 7.87
CA TYR A 245 -6.64 -6.08 7.39
C TYR A 245 -6.13 -4.69 7.83
N PRO A 246 -6.52 -3.60 7.14
CA PRO A 246 -6.12 -2.24 7.49
C PRO A 246 -6.49 -1.78 8.90
N SER A 247 -7.54 -2.33 9.53
CA SER A 247 -7.78 -2.13 10.97
C SER A 247 -6.71 -2.76 11.84
N SER A 248 -6.32 -4.00 11.53
CA SER A 248 -5.41 -4.85 12.30
C SER A 248 -3.95 -4.35 12.22
N HIS A 249 -3.43 -4.08 11.02
CA HIS A 249 -2.08 -3.52 10.86
C HIS A 249 -2.02 -1.98 11.00
N GLY A 250 -3.17 -1.31 11.04
CA GLY A 250 -3.30 0.11 11.39
C GLY A 250 -2.84 1.12 10.34
N ILE A 251 -2.47 0.70 9.13
CA ILE A 251 -2.27 1.59 7.97
C ILE A 251 -3.62 1.69 7.26
N VAL A 252 -4.49 2.53 7.81
CA VAL A 252 -5.92 2.58 7.46
C VAL A 252 -6.20 3.35 6.16
N ALA A 253 -5.25 4.17 5.71
CA ALA A 253 -5.33 5.02 4.53
C ALA A 253 -3.94 5.54 4.12
N ASN A 254 -3.84 6.16 2.93
CA ASN A 254 -2.62 6.86 2.49
C ASN A 254 -2.29 8.10 3.35
N THR A 255 -3.30 8.72 3.98
CA THR A 255 -3.17 9.77 5.01
C THR A 255 -4.21 9.56 6.11
N PHE A 256 -3.87 9.78 7.38
CA PHE A 256 -4.84 9.69 8.50
C PHE A 256 -4.31 10.39 9.75
N PHE A 257 -5.21 10.76 10.68
CA PHE A 257 -4.84 11.26 12.01
C PHE A 257 -4.91 10.16 13.07
N ASP A 258 -3.84 9.99 13.87
CA ASP A 258 -3.83 9.08 15.02
C ASP A 258 -4.09 9.85 16.33
N PRO A 259 -5.22 9.60 17.01
CA PRO A 259 -5.58 10.31 18.24
C PRO A 259 -4.77 9.90 19.48
N LYS A 260 -4.04 8.77 19.44
CA LYS A 260 -3.13 8.34 20.52
C LYS A 260 -1.81 9.12 20.48
N PHE A 261 -1.32 9.41 19.27
CA PHE A 261 -0.09 10.19 19.08
C PHE A 261 -0.32 11.68 18.84
N ASN A 262 -1.56 12.10 18.55
CA ASN A 262 -1.92 13.46 18.13
C ASN A 262 -1.02 13.95 16.97
N GLN A 263 -0.88 13.09 15.97
CA GLN A 263 -0.04 13.28 14.78
C GLN A 263 -0.72 12.65 13.56
N ASP A 264 -0.42 13.20 12.38
CA ASP A 264 -0.91 12.68 11.10
C ASP A 264 0.15 11.83 10.41
N PHE A 265 -0.28 10.67 9.90
CA PHE A 265 0.45 9.90 8.91
C PHE A 265 0.29 10.52 7.53
N ASN A 266 1.36 10.59 6.75
CA ASN A 266 1.29 10.96 5.34
C ASN A 266 2.39 10.28 4.53
N TYR A 267 2.00 9.37 3.64
CA TYR A 267 2.92 8.56 2.83
C TYR A 267 3.92 9.36 1.97
N LYS A 268 3.61 10.61 1.62
CA LYS A 268 4.48 11.49 0.82
C LYS A 268 5.59 12.17 1.64
N ILE A 269 5.60 12.00 2.96
CA ILE A 269 6.49 12.73 3.88
C ILE A 269 7.19 11.73 4.81
N PRO A 270 8.50 11.43 4.61
CA PRO A 270 9.27 10.48 5.41
C PRO A 270 9.11 10.65 6.93
N ASP A 271 9.25 11.88 7.43
CA ASP A 271 9.11 12.23 8.86
C ASP A 271 7.71 11.94 9.45
N LYS A 272 6.70 11.75 8.59
CA LYS A 272 5.32 11.38 8.93
C LYS A 272 4.93 9.96 8.49
N SER A 273 5.87 9.16 7.97
CA SER A 273 5.56 7.81 7.48
C SER A 273 6.56 6.72 7.86
N TRP A 274 7.84 7.03 8.05
CA TRP A 274 8.85 6.00 8.33
C TRP A 274 8.94 5.59 9.81
N ASP A 275 8.38 6.36 10.74
CA ASP A 275 8.36 6.03 12.17
C ASP A 275 7.66 4.66 12.43
N PRO A 276 8.28 3.71 13.14
CA PRO A 276 7.73 2.37 13.40
C PRO A 276 6.33 2.37 14.04
N LYS A 277 5.95 3.41 14.79
CA LYS A 277 4.65 3.49 15.49
C LYS A 277 3.43 3.44 14.56
N TRP A 278 3.63 3.74 13.27
CA TRP A 278 2.57 3.66 12.26
C TRP A 278 2.27 2.22 11.84
N TRP A 279 3.26 1.33 11.88
CA TRP A 279 3.23 0.03 11.22
C TRP A 279 2.96 -1.09 12.22
N GLY A 280 1.74 -1.66 12.24
CA GLY A 280 1.38 -2.82 13.04
C GLY A 280 1.80 -4.16 12.41
N GLY A 281 1.57 -5.26 13.09
CA GLY A 281 1.87 -6.61 12.59
C GLY A 281 3.36 -6.89 12.34
N GLU A 282 3.63 -7.99 11.63
CA GLU A 282 4.98 -8.40 11.20
C GLU A 282 5.01 -8.60 9.67
N PRO A 283 5.72 -7.74 8.93
CA PRO A 283 6.02 -7.94 7.53
C PRO A 283 6.73 -9.26 7.21
N ILE A 284 6.40 -9.88 6.07
CA ILE A 284 7.00 -11.15 5.63
C ILE A 284 8.53 -11.09 5.48
N TRP A 285 9.11 -9.91 5.24
CA TRP A 285 10.56 -9.69 5.21
C TRP A 285 11.22 -9.65 6.60
N GLU A 286 10.46 -9.34 7.65
CA GLU A 286 10.87 -9.49 9.06
C GLU A 286 10.70 -10.94 9.49
N THR A 287 9.59 -11.60 9.14
CA THR A 287 9.36 -13.04 9.33
C THR A 287 10.46 -13.90 8.69
N ALA A 288 10.98 -13.48 7.53
CA ALA A 288 12.15 -14.09 6.90
C ALA A 288 13.42 -13.95 7.75
N VAL A 289 13.74 -12.73 8.21
CA VAL A 289 14.94 -12.44 9.00
C VAL A 289 14.89 -13.07 10.40
N HIS A 290 13.71 -13.12 11.03
CA HIS A 290 13.47 -13.86 12.27
C HIS A 290 13.74 -15.37 12.13
N GLN A 291 13.62 -15.91 10.92
CA GLN A 291 13.87 -17.32 10.60
C GLN A 291 15.21 -17.52 9.86
N SER A 292 16.15 -16.58 10.06
CA SER A 292 17.52 -16.59 9.50
C SER A 292 17.62 -16.55 7.97
N GLN A 293 16.52 -16.29 7.25
CA GLN A 293 16.53 -16.10 5.81
C GLN A 293 16.91 -14.66 5.42
N LYS A 294 17.45 -14.49 4.21
CA LYS A 294 17.78 -13.18 3.66
C LYS A 294 16.59 -12.62 2.88
N SER A 295 16.29 -11.34 3.06
CA SER A 295 15.17 -10.65 2.41
C SER A 295 15.62 -9.36 1.72
N ALA A 296 15.03 -9.04 0.57
CA ALA A 296 15.32 -7.80 -0.15
C ALA A 296 14.05 -7.08 -0.64
N VAL A 297 14.00 -5.76 -0.47
CA VAL A 297 12.81 -4.95 -0.77
C VAL A 297 13.15 -3.72 -1.60
N ILE A 298 12.43 -3.51 -2.71
CA ILE A 298 12.54 -2.34 -3.58
C ILE A 298 11.25 -1.53 -3.48
N MET A 299 11.30 -0.45 -2.71
CA MET A 299 10.28 0.61 -2.66
C MET A 299 8.85 0.16 -2.27
N TRP A 300 8.69 -1.05 -1.72
CA TRP A 300 7.39 -1.57 -1.28
C TRP A 300 6.92 -0.81 -0.02
N PRO A 301 5.67 -0.30 0.04
CA PRO A 301 5.15 0.43 1.19
C PRO A 301 5.42 -0.27 2.53
N GLY A 302 6.17 0.40 3.40
CA GLY A 302 6.61 -0.13 4.71
C GLY A 302 8.05 -0.64 4.74
N GLY A 303 8.69 -0.87 3.59
CA GLY A 303 10.10 -1.29 3.49
C GLY A 303 11.10 -0.21 3.93
N GLU A 304 10.72 1.07 3.89
CA GLU A 304 11.49 2.19 4.46
C GLU A 304 11.24 2.41 5.95
N SER A 305 10.28 1.70 6.57
CA SER A 305 9.95 1.92 7.98
C SER A 305 11.15 1.63 8.88
N GLU A 306 11.34 2.46 9.90
CA GLU A 306 12.57 2.48 10.67
C GLU A 306 12.62 1.39 11.76
N ARG A 307 11.96 0.26 11.51
CA ARG A 307 11.71 -0.83 12.47
C ARG A 307 13.01 -1.46 12.98
N PRO A 308 12.98 -2.13 14.16
CA PRO A 308 14.17 -2.77 14.75
C PRO A 308 14.72 -3.90 13.88
N VAL A 309 13.83 -4.63 13.21
CA VAL A 309 14.15 -5.61 12.16
C VAL A 309 13.68 -5.02 10.83
N ARG A 310 14.50 -5.19 9.79
CA ARG A 310 14.32 -4.61 8.45
C ARG A 310 14.72 -5.65 7.40
N PRO A 311 14.38 -5.46 6.10
CA PRO A 311 14.94 -6.26 5.03
C PRO A 311 16.48 -6.31 5.08
N THR A 312 17.09 -7.45 4.72
CA THR A 312 18.56 -7.56 4.65
C THR A 312 19.15 -6.57 3.64
N TYR A 313 18.46 -6.38 2.51
CA TYR A 313 18.79 -5.37 1.51
C TYR A 313 17.55 -4.53 1.22
N HIS A 314 17.69 -3.20 1.10
CA HIS A 314 16.57 -2.35 0.71
C HIS A 314 16.99 -1.23 -0.22
N LEU A 315 16.12 -0.93 -1.19
CA LEU A 315 16.16 0.29 -2.00
C LEU A 315 14.96 1.15 -1.61
N ARG A 316 15.24 2.27 -0.94
CA ARG A 316 14.22 3.23 -0.48
C ARG A 316 13.52 3.90 -1.67
N TYR A 317 12.25 4.22 -1.50
CA TYR A 317 11.42 4.92 -2.48
C TYR A 317 12.12 6.13 -3.12
N LYS A 318 12.23 6.09 -4.45
CA LYS A 318 12.76 7.14 -5.32
C LYS A 318 11.70 7.42 -6.39
N SER A 319 11.08 8.60 -6.32
CA SER A 319 10.13 9.06 -7.33
C SER A 319 10.78 9.06 -8.73
N ASN A 320 10.08 8.52 -9.72
CA ASN A 320 10.57 8.33 -11.10
C ASN A 320 11.80 7.41 -11.22
N SER A 321 11.98 6.40 -10.36
CA SER A 321 13.01 5.38 -10.56
C SER A 321 12.60 4.40 -11.68
N PRO A 322 13.37 4.29 -12.79
CA PRO A 322 13.03 3.40 -13.91
C PRO A 322 12.77 1.96 -13.50
N VAL A 323 11.79 1.31 -14.13
CA VAL A 323 11.45 -0.11 -13.89
C VAL A 323 12.66 -1.02 -14.14
N LEU A 324 13.47 -0.73 -15.15
CA LEU A 324 14.69 -1.48 -15.47
C LEU A 324 15.75 -1.40 -14.35
N GLU A 325 15.94 -0.27 -13.67
CA GLU A 325 16.84 -0.19 -12.50
C GLU A 325 16.38 -1.14 -11.38
N LYS A 326 15.06 -1.34 -11.22
CA LYS A 326 14.48 -2.25 -10.22
C LYS A 326 14.75 -3.72 -10.62
N ILE A 327 14.62 -4.05 -11.90
CA ILE A 327 14.88 -5.40 -12.46
C ILE A 327 16.37 -5.75 -12.40
N GLU A 328 17.25 -4.80 -12.75
CA GLU A 328 18.70 -4.97 -12.63
C GLU A 328 19.12 -5.23 -11.18
N ALA A 329 18.49 -4.57 -10.19
CA ALA A 329 18.73 -4.83 -8.78
C ALA A 329 18.31 -6.25 -8.36
N LEU A 330 17.13 -6.72 -8.79
CA LEU A 330 16.67 -8.10 -8.54
C LEU A 330 17.62 -9.13 -9.17
N LEU A 331 18.01 -8.94 -10.43
CA LEU A 331 18.95 -9.81 -11.13
C LEU A 331 20.37 -9.78 -10.52
N LYS A 332 20.78 -8.65 -9.94
CA LYS A 332 22.04 -8.56 -9.17
C LYS A 332 21.97 -9.29 -7.83
N TRP A 333 20.83 -9.27 -7.14
CA TRP A 333 20.67 -9.96 -5.87
C TRP A 333 20.53 -11.48 -6.03
N ILE A 334 19.88 -11.97 -7.10
CA ILE A 334 19.81 -13.41 -7.36
C ILE A 334 21.17 -14.02 -7.74
N ASP A 335 22.09 -13.22 -8.28
CA ASP A 335 23.47 -13.61 -8.60
C ASP A 335 24.41 -13.67 -7.38
N LEU A 336 23.97 -13.28 -6.18
CA LEU A 336 24.79 -13.34 -4.96
C LEU A 336 25.17 -14.80 -4.59
N PRO A 337 26.27 -15.01 -3.84
CA PRO A 337 26.57 -16.29 -3.20
C PRO A 337 25.41 -16.75 -2.31
N ARG A 338 25.19 -18.06 -2.21
CA ARG A 338 24.01 -18.66 -1.53
C ARG A 338 23.77 -18.09 -0.12
N GLU A 339 24.81 -17.94 0.68
CA GLU A 339 24.72 -17.45 2.08
C GLU A 339 24.38 -15.95 2.20
N GLU A 340 24.50 -15.19 1.11
CA GLU A 340 24.10 -13.77 1.00
C GLU A 340 22.80 -13.58 0.19
N ARG A 341 22.43 -14.55 -0.66
CA ARG A 341 21.32 -14.44 -1.60
C ARG A 341 19.96 -14.34 -0.90
N PRO A 342 19.13 -13.34 -1.22
CA PRO A 342 17.73 -13.29 -0.77
C PRO A 342 16.91 -14.50 -1.23
N THR A 343 16.22 -15.16 -0.29
CA THR A 343 15.13 -16.10 -0.60
C THR A 343 13.81 -15.36 -0.84
N LEU A 344 13.62 -14.21 -0.19
CA LEU A 344 12.47 -13.33 -0.38
C LEU A 344 12.92 -12.04 -1.09
N MET A 345 12.38 -11.76 -2.27
CA MET A 345 12.54 -10.48 -2.94
C MET A 345 11.17 -9.87 -3.26
N ALA A 346 10.95 -8.60 -2.91
CA ALA A 346 9.72 -7.87 -3.20
C ALA A 346 10.02 -6.51 -3.86
N ALA A 347 9.30 -6.15 -4.93
CA ALA A 347 9.53 -4.90 -5.65
C ALA A 347 8.23 -4.22 -6.11
N TYR A 348 8.25 -2.89 -6.11
CA TYR A 348 7.09 -2.03 -6.39
C TYR A 348 7.24 -1.21 -7.69
N ILE A 349 6.20 -1.26 -8.53
CA ILE A 349 6.13 -0.67 -9.87
C ILE A 349 4.89 0.24 -9.92
N SER A 350 5.11 1.55 -9.78
CA SER A 350 4.11 2.63 -9.69
C SER A 350 3.57 3.12 -11.03
N GLU A 351 4.14 2.64 -12.13
CA GLU A 351 4.06 3.30 -13.42
C GLU A 351 2.65 3.27 -14.04
N ILE A 352 1.88 2.19 -13.83
CA ILE A 352 0.54 1.98 -14.40
C ILE A 352 -0.51 2.86 -13.71
N ASP A 353 -0.58 2.84 -12.37
CA ASP A 353 -1.39 3.75 -11.56
C ASP A 353 -1.17 5.21 -11.98
N HIS A 354 0.08 5.67 -11.99
CA HIS A 354 0.40 7.05 -12.30
C HIS A 354 -0.10 7.47 -13.69
N ALA A 355 -0.11 6.56 -14.67
CA ALA A 355 -0.70 6.79 -15.99
C ALA A 355 -2.23 6.71 -15.98
N GLY A 356 -2.82 5.84 -15.15
CA GLY A 356 -4.25 5.74 -14.90
C GLY A 356 -4.81 7.03 -14.29
N HIS A 357 -4.21 7.52 -13.21
CA HIS A 357 -4.56 8.79 -12.57
C HIS A 357 -4.58 9.97 -13.56
N TRP A 358 -3.47 10.27 -14.24
CA TRP A 358 -3.36 11.49 -15.06
C TRP A 358 -4.13 11.44 -16.38
N ASN A 359 -4.45 10.25 -16.91
CA ASN A 359 -5.00 10.12 -18.26
C ASN A 359 -6.26 9.26 -18.38
N GLY A 360 -6.59 8.46 -17.37
CA GLY A 360 -7.72 7.53 -17.33
C GLY A 360 -7.31 6.08 -17.67
N PRO A 361 -7.99 5.08 -17.08
CA PRO A 361 -7.61 3.66 -17.18
C PRO A 361 -7.59 3.12 -18.62
N ASP A 362 -8.50 3.59 -19.48
CA ASP A 362 -8.60 3.16 -20.89
C ASP A 362 -7.80 4.02 -21.87
N SER A 363 -7.05 5.01 -21.38
CA SER A 363 -6.36 5.98 -22.23
C SER A 363 -5.21 5.36 -23.03
N LYS A 364 -4.93 5.93 -24.21
CA LYS A 364 -3.76 5.56 -25.03
C LYS A 364 -2.42 5.77 -24.32
N ARG A 365 -2.34 6.56 -23.24
CA ARG A 365 -1.13 6.65 -22.41
C ARG A 365 -1.07 5.49 -21.42
N CYS A 366 -2.13 5.19 -20.68
CA CYS A 366 -2.18 4.04 -19.77
C CYS A 366 -1.91 2.72 -20.53
N GLN A 367 -2.57 2.51 -21.68
CA GLN A 367 -2.30 1.36 -22.57
C GLN A 367 -0.82 1.28 -22.99
N ARG A 368 -0.20 2.39 -23.37
CA ARG A 368 1.23 2.37 -23.74
C ARG A 368 2.13 2.09 -22.53
N VAL A 369 1.81 2.61 -21.34
CA VAL A 369 2.58 2.30 -20.12
C VAL A 369 2.46 0.83 -19.73
N LEU A 370 1.29 0.23 -19.90
CA LEU A 370 1.10 -1.20 -19.69
C LEU A 370 2.02 -2.04 -20.60
N GLY A 371 2.19 -1.64 -21.87
CA GLY A 371 3.20 -2.21 -22.77
C GLY A 371 4.65 -1.93 -22.34
N GLU A 372 4.98 -0.67 -22.01
CA GLU A 372 6.30 -0.26 -21.49
C GLU A 372 6.70 -1.06 -20.22
N VAL A 373 5.71 -1.54 -19.44
CA VAL A 373 5.90 -2.36 -18.23
C VAL A 373 5.93 -3.87 -18.54
N ASP A 374 5.14 -4.38 -19.49
CA ASP A 374 5.23 -5.77 -19.94
C ASP A 374 6.57 -6.07 -20.64
N GLU A 375 7.07 -5.15 -21.45
CA GLU A 375 8.41 -5.22 -22.04
C GLU A 375 9.50 -5.32 -20.95
N ALA A 376 9.37 -4.53 -19.87
CA ALA A 376 10.27 -4.59 -18.73
C ALA A 376 10.18 -5.93 -17.98
N LEU A 377 8.97 -6.47 -17.77
CA LEU A 377 8.77 -7.82 -17.23
C LEU A 377 9.47 -8.88 -18.12
N GLY A 378 9.42 -8.72 -19.44
CA GLY A 378 10.15 -9.56 -20.38
C GLY A 378 11.66 -9.60 -20.11
N VAL A 379 12.28 -8.46 -19.81
CA VAL A 379 13.72 -8.39 -19.44
C VAL A 379 14.03 -9.19 -18.17
N LEU A 380 13.13 -9.22 -17.17
CA LEU A 380 13.31 -10.08 -15.99
C LEU A 380 13.19 -11.57 -16.37
N LEU A 381 12.17 -11.94 -17.16
CA LEU A 381 11.96 -13.32 -17.58
C LEU A 381 13.13 -13.85 -18.42
N GLU A 382 13.67 -13.06 -19.33
CA GLU A 382 14.89 -13.39 -20.09
C GLU A 382 16.12 -13.45 -19.18
N GLY A 383 16.26 -12.50 -18.23
CA GLY A 383 17.34 -12.50 -17.24
C GLY A 383 17.36 -13.74 -16.36
N LEU A 384 16.19 -14.29 -16.00
CA LEU A 384 16.06 -15.55 -15.27
C LEU A 384 16.34 -16.77 -16.18
N ARG A 385 15.79 -16.81 -17.40
CA ARG A 385 16.06 -17.89 -18.38
C ARG A 385 17.56 -18.00 -18.72
N ALA A 386 18.25 -16.88 -18.92
CA ALA A 386 19.69 -16.83 -19.18
C ALA A 386 20.56 -17.36 -18.02
N ARG A 387 19.97 -17.53 -16.83
CA ARG A 387 20.59 -18.10 -15.62
C ARG A 387 20.09 -19.52 -15.32
N ASN A 388 19.31 -20.15 -16.20
CA ASN A 388 18.59 -21.41 -15.98
C ASN A 388 17.67 -21.38 -14.74
N LEU A 389 17.05 -20.23 -14.44
CA LEU A 389 16.24 -20.02 -13.24
C LEU A 389 14.72 -20.16 -13.43
N ASP A 390 14.26 -20.40 -14.66
CA ASP A 390 12.84 -20.55 -15.04
C ASP A 390 12.10 -21.67 -14.29
N LYS A 391 12.83 -22.65 -13.77
CA LYS A 391 12.31 -23.79 -12.98
C LYS A 391 12.88 -23.87 -11.55
N VAL A 392 13.59 -22.82 -11.13
CA VAL A 392 14.31 -22.75 -9.84
C VAL A 392 13.69 -21.68 -8.94
N ILE A 393 13.29 -20.54 -9.52
CA ILE A 393 12.76 -19.39 -8.80
C ILE A 393 11.24 -19.32 -8.97
N ASN A 394 10.54 -18.99 -7.90
CA ASN A 394 9.13 -18.65 -7.96
C ASN A 394 8.97 -17.17 -8.28
N LEU A 395 8.05 -16.83 -9.18
CA LEU A 395 7.71 -15.46 -9.54
C LEU A 395 6.21 -15.23 -9.30
N MET A 396 5.87 -14.26 -8.47
CA MET A 396 4.51 -13.77 -8.27
C MET A 396 4.37 -12.36 -8.84
N LEU A 397 3.30 -12.12 -9.59
CA LEU A 397 2.90 -10.82 -10.12
C LEU A 397 1.56 -10.45 -9.48
N VAL A 398 1.48 -9.29 -8.85
CA VAL A 398 0.28 -8.84 -8.13
C VAL A 398 0.00 -7.37 -8.42
N SER A 399 -1.20 -6.92 -8.06
CA SER A 399 -1.49 -5.51 -7.84
C SER A 399 -2.25 -5.35 -6.53
N ASP A 400 -2.35 -4.11 -6.08
CA ASP A 400 -2.95 -3.70 -4.81
C ASP A 400 -4.38 -3.18 -4.95
N HIS A 401 -4.71 -2.62 -6.10
CA HIS A 401 -6.07 -2.25 -6.52
C HIS A 401 -6.17 -2.07 -8.04
N GLY A 402 -7.42 -2.01 -8.53
CA GLY A 402 -7.74 -1.49 -9.85
C GLY A 402 -7.81 0.04 -9.91
N MET A 403 -8.61 0.56 -10.83
CA MET A 403 -8.70 1.98 -11.21
C MET A 403 -10.02 2.25 -11.95
N SER A 404 -10.71 3.36 -11.68
CA SER A 404 -11.93 3.79 -12.38
C SER A 404 -11.81 5.21 -12.95
N TYR A 405 -12.67 5.58 -13.90
CA TYR A 405 -12.65 6.88 -14.57
C TYR A 405 -13.69 7.86 -14.03
N VAL A 406 -13.26 9.08 -13.71
CA VAL A 406 -14.11 10.13 -13.15
C VAL A 406 -13.90 11.49 -13.83
N THR A 407 -14.96 12.29 -13.83
CA THR A 407 -15.01 13.65 -14.38
C THR A 407 -15.58 14.63 -13.35
N PRO A 408 -15.45 15.95 -13.55
CA PRO A 408 -16.06 16.95 -12.65
C PRO A 408 -17.58 16.85 -12.48
N ALA A 409 -18.30 16.14 -13.37
CA ALA A 409 -19.74 15.87 -13.22
C ALA A 409 -20.04 14.78 -12.16
N GLN A 410 -19.02 14.06 -11.69
CA GLN A 410 -19.10 13.00 -10.68
C GLN A 410 -18.55 13.45 -9.31
N CYS A 411 -18.18 14.73 -9.18
CA CYS A 411 -17.72 15.32 -7.93
C CYS A 411 -18.91 15.66 -7.00
N ILE A 412 -18.91 15.08 -5.81
CA ILE A 412 -19.79 15.44 -4.70
C ILE A 412 -19.07 16.46 -3.83
N TYR A 413 -19.51 17.71 -3.89
CA TYR A 413 -18.97 18.81 -3.10
C TYR A 413 -19.51 18.77 -1.66
N TYR A 414 -18.74 18.22 -0.71
CA TYR A 414 -19.25 18.06 0.67
C TYR A 414 -19.40 19.39 1.42
N ASP A 415 -18.65 20.41 1.01
CA ASP A 415 -18.73 21.79 1.49
C ASP A 415 -20.05 22.51 1.11
N ASP A 416 -20.90 21.92 0.25
CA ASP A 416 -22.30 22.36 0.09
C ASP A 416 -23.20 21.99 1.29
N TYR A 417 -22.83 20.94 2.05
CA TYR A 417 -23.70 20.31 3.05
C TYR A 417 -23.21 20.50 4.49
N ILE A 418 -21.91 20.75 4.67
CA ILE A 418 -21.27 20.88 5.99
C ILE A 418 -20.27 22.04 6.01
N ASP A 419 -20.19 22.73 7.16
CA ASP A 419 -19.04 23.58 7.47
C ASP A 419 -17.82 22.68 7.72
N THR A 420 -16.71 22.96 7.04
CA THR A 420 -15.46 22.20 7.04
C THR A 420 -14.36 22.84 7.88
N SER A 421 -14.60 24.04 8.43
CA SER A 421 -13.57 24.90 9.06
C SER A 421 -12.96 24.35 10.37
N ASP A 422 -13.57 23.31 10.95
CA ASP A 422 -13.15 22.69 12.22
C ASP A 422 -12.78 21.20 12.11
N LEU A 423 -12.63 20.68 10.89
CA LEU A 423 -12.03 19.37 10.62
C LEU A 423 -10.56 19.35 11.07
N LEU A 424 -10.14 18.27 11.74
CA LEU A 424 -8.80 18.15 12.35
C LEU A 424 -7.70 17.86 11.33
N LEU A 425 -8.05 17.08 10.30
CA LEU A 425 -7.30 16.91 9.08
C LEU A 425 -8.36 16.89 7.96
N GLU A 426 -8.00 17.32 6.77
CA GLU A 426 -8.77 16.96 5.59
C GLU A 426 -8.46 15.50 5.24
N GLU A 427 -9.15 14.56 5.92
CA GLU A 427 -9.13 13.11 5.67
C GLU A 427 -9.88 12.77 4.34
N SER A 428 -9.76 13.65 3.34
CA SER A 428 -10.40 13.58 2.02
C SER A 428 -9.52 12.79 1.05
N LEU A 429 -9.95 11.57 0.76
CA LEU A 429 -9.21 10.55 0.03
C LEU A 429 -10.14 10.02 -1.05
N GLN A 430 -10.39 10.85 -2.08
CA GLN A 430 -11.26 10.55 -3.23
C GLN A 430 -11.14 9.07 -3.60
N PRO A 431 -12.21 8.25 -3.43
CA PRO A 431 -13.63 8.60 -3.28
C PRO A 431 -14.18 8.72 -1.84
N HIS A 432 -13.42 8.42 -0.78
CA HIS A 432 -13.89 8.44 0.60
C HIS A 432 -13.46 9.71 1.37
N LEU A 433 -14.14 9.97 2.49
CA LEU A 433 -13.90 11.11 3.37
C LEU A 433 -14.03 10.70 4.83
N GLY A 434 -12.94 10.84 5.59
CA GLY A 434 -12.97 10.81 7.04
C GLY A 434 -13.50 12.13 7.61
N ILE A 435 -14.35 12.03 8.62
CA ILE A 435 -14.89 13.18 9.35
C ILE A 435 -14.46 13.09 10.81
N ARG A 436 -13.58 14.00 11.22
CA ARG A 436 -13.04 14.11 12.57
C ARG A 436 -12.86 15.59 12.93
N THR A 437 -13.49 16.06 14.02
CA THR A 437 -13.26 17.40 14.58
C THR A 437 -12.76 17.33 16.01
N LYS A 438 -12.41 18.48 16.60
CA LYS A 438 -12.01 18.59 18.03
C LYS A 438 -13.12 18.27 19.04
N SER A 439 -14.34 17.99 18.58
CA SER A 439 -15.50 17.73 19.44
C SER A 439 -16.35 16.57 18.91
N SER A 440 -16.53 15.53 19.71
CA SER A 440 -17.36 14.37 19.36
C SER A 440 -18.81 14.77 19.09
N LYS A 441 -19.34 15.78 19.81
CA LYS A 441 -20.68 16.35 19.57
C LYS A 441 -20.78 16.94 18.17
N ARG A 442 -19.79 17.73 17.78
CA ARG A 442 -19.73 18.39 16.45
C ARG A 442 -19.50 17.38 15.32
N THR A 443 -18.67 16.36 15.56
CA THR A 443 -18.48 15.23 14.63
C THR A 443 -19.82 14.50 14.38
N LEU A 444 -20.64 14.31 15.42
CA LEU A 444 -21.98 13.73 15.30
C LEU A 444 -23.01 14.67 14.63
N GLU A 445 -22.92 15.98 14.86
CA GLU A 445 -23.72 16.98 14.13
C GLU A 445 -23.44 16.94 12.62
N ILE A 446 -22.18 16.78 12.22
CA ILE A 446 -21.76 16.60 10.82
C ILE A 446 -22.34 15.29 10.24
N TYR A 447 -22.28 14.18 10.97
CA TYR A 447 -22.95 12.93 10.56
C TYR A 447 -24.45 13.13 10.29
N HIS A 448 -25.15 13.84 11.18
CA HIS A 448 -26.57 14.14 10.98
C HIS A 448 -26.85 15.18 9.87
N GLN A 449 -25.89 16.03 9.51
CA GLN A 449 -25.99 16.87 8.31
C GLN A 449 -25.86 16.01 7.04
N LEU A 450 -24.80 15.20 6.93
CA LEU A 450 -24.53 14.35 5.78
C LEU A 450 -25.58 13.26 5.56
N LYS A 451 -26.07 12.60 6.62
CA LYS A 451 -27.19 11.63 6.52
C LYS A 451 -28.48 12.27 5.99
N ARG A 452 -28.77 13.52 6.35
CA ARG A 452 -29.93 14.24 5.81
C ARG A 452 -29.74 14.63 4.36
N ALA A 453 -28.54 15.06 3.95
CA ALA A 453 -28.22 15.32 2.54
C ALA A 453 -28.36 14.04 1.70
N GLN A 454 -27.76 12.93 2.14
CA GLN A 454 -27.87 11.61 1.51
C GLN A 454 -29.34 11.23 1.24
N GLN A 455 -30.21 11.35 2.25
CA GLN A 455 -31.62 10.95 2.16
C GLN A 455 -32.50 11.93 1.38
N LYS A 456 -32.35 13.24 1.62
CA LYS A 456 -33.23 14.28 1.05
C LYS A 456 -32.99 14.48 -0.44
N ASP A 457 -31.72 14.48 -0.83
CA ASP A 457 -31.28 14.85 -2.18
C ASP A 457 -30.82 13.63 -3.00
N ASN A 458 -31.06 12.42 -2.46
CA ASN A 458 -30.74 11.10 -3.05
C ASN A 458 -29.30 11.04 -3.62
N LEU A 459 -28.34 11.48 -2.81
CA LEU A 459 -26.96 11.65 -3.24
C LEU A 459 -26.21 10.30 -3.24
N PRO A 460 -25.35 10.03 -4.24
CA PRO A 460 -24.65 8.75 -4.41
C PRO A 460 -23.45 8.63 -3.46
N PHE A 461 -23.73 8.62 -2.16
CA PHE A 461 -22.76 8.29 -1.11
C PHE A 461 -23.44 7.63 0.08
N LYS A 462 -22.65 6.91 0.88
CA LYS A 462 -23.08 6.26 2.12
C LYS A 462 -22.27 6.84 3.29
N VAL A 463 -22.97 7.43 4.26
CA VAL A 463 -22.37 7.86 5.54
C VAL A 463 -22.49 6.73 6.56
N TYR A 464 -21.42 6.45 7.30
CA TYR A 464 -21.40 5.52 8.42
C TYR A 464 -20.79 6.22 9.64
N LYS A 465 -21.27 5.91 10.85
CA LYS A 465 -20.36 5.96 12.02
C LYS A 465 -19.42 4.76 11.94
N ARG A 466 -18.24 4.84 12.54
CA ARG A 466 -17.22 3.77 12.49
C ARG A 466 -17.72 2.40 12.99
N ASP A 467 -18.65 2.40 13.95
CA ASP A 467 -19.34 1.23 14.51
C ASP A 467 -20.48 0.69 13.61
N GLU A 468 -20.86 1.41 12.56
CA GLU A 468 -21.90 1.05 11.57
C GLU A 468 -21.33 0.60 10.22
N ILE A 469 -19.99 0.58 10.07
CA ILE A 469 -19.33 0.17 8.83
C ILE A 469 -19.57 -1.34 8.61
N PRO A 470 -20.05 -1.77 7.42
CA PRO A 470 -20.31 -3.18 7.13
C PRO A 470 -19.13 -4.10 7.45
N ALA A 471 -19.41 -5.19 8.18
CA ALA A 471 -18.37 -6.08 8.73
C ALA A 471 -17.41 -6.64 7.66
N ARG A 472 -17.90 -6.89 6.44
CA ARG A 472 -17.10 -7.38 5.30
C ARG A 472 -15.97 -6.45 4.83
N TYR A 473 -15.97 -5.19 5.25
CA TYR A 473 -14.85 -4.29 4.96
C TYR A 473 -13.68 -4.49 5.92
N HIS A 474 -13.88 -5.15 7.07
CA HIS A 474 -12.89 -5.27 8.15
C HIS A 474 -12.26 -3.90 8.52
N TYR A 475 -13.11 -2.86 8.59
CA TYR A 475 -12.69 -1.46 8.65
C TYR A 475 -13.44 -0.66 9.72
N SER A 476 -13.41 -1.15 10.96
CA SER A 476 -14.04 -0.47 12.11
C SER A 476 -13.14 -0.42 13.35
N ASP A 477 -12.41 -1.50 13.65
CA ASP A 477 -11.65 -1.65 14.89
C ASP A 477 -10.24 -1.02 14.85
N ASN A 478 -10.15 0.26 14.50
CA ASN A 478 -8.94 1.04 14.73
C ASN A 478 -9.24 2.52 15.00
N ALA A 479 -8.56 3.14 15.96
CA ALA A 479 -8.77 4.54 16.36
C ALA A 479 -8.36 5.58 15.30
N ARG A 480 -7.51 5.17 14.35
CA ARG A 480 -7.06 5.96 13.18
C ARG A 480 -8.16 6.13 12.14
N ILE A 481 -9.08 5.16 12.04
CA ILE A 481 -10.29 5.30 11.23
C ILE A 481 -11.13 6.43 11.83
N ALA A 482 -11.64 7.31 10.98
CA ALA A 482 -12.47 8.43 11.39
C ALA A 482 -13.71 7.96 12.18
N PRO A 483 -14.19 8.69 13.22
CA PRO A 483 -15.42 8.33 13.92
C PRO A 483 -16.65 8.28 13.00
N VAL A 484 -16.61 9.03 11.90
CA VAL A 484 -17.60 9.08 10.83
C VAL A 484 -16.86 8.96 9.51
N VAL A 485 -17.31 8.07 8.63
CA VAL A 485 -16.74 7.81 7.30
C VAL A 485 -17.83 8.02 6.25
N VAL A 486 -17.50 8.74 5.19
CA VAL A 486 -18.32 8.84 3.98
C VAL A 486 -17.63 8.06 2.86
N LEU A 487 -18.37 7.22 2.17
CA LEU A 487 -17.94 6.51 0.96
C LEU A 487 -18.86 6.94 -0.18
N ALA A 488 -18.33 7.61 -1.21
CA ALA A 488 -19.09 7.81 -2.44
C ALA A 488 -19.36 6.46 -3.13
N ASP A 489 -20.49 6.34 -3.83
CA ASP A 489 -20.78 5.15 -4.62
C ASP A 489 -19.82 5.04 -5.83
N PRO A 490 -19.56 3.84 -6.37
CA PRO A 490 -18.66 3.63 -7.51
C PRO A 490 -18.93 4.60 -8.67
N GLY A 491 -17.88 5.23 -9.16
CA GLY A 491 -17.95 6.26 -10.20
C GLY A 491 -18.25 7.68 -9.69
N TYR A 492 -18.40 7.91 -8.38
CA TYR A 492 -18.49 9.24 -7.76
C TYR A 492 -17.37 9.49 -6.74
N VAL A 493 -16.98 10.76 -6.51
CA VAL A 493 -15.91 11.13 -5.57
C VAL A 493 -16.30 12.28 -4.64
N MET A 494 -15.93 12.18 -3.36
CA MET A 494 -16.07 13.27 -2.38
C MET A 494 -14.94 14.30 -2.54
N THR A 495 -15.25 15.59 -2.68
CA THR A 495 -14.25 16.67 -2.77
C THR A 495 -14.80 18.03 -2.29
N ARG A 496 -13.98 19.08 -2.30
CA ARG A 496 -14.37 20.48 -2.03
C ARG A 496 -14.49 21.30 -3.31
N ARG A 497 -15.26 22.39 -3.29
CA ARG A 497 -15.42 23.30 -4.44
C ARG A 497 -14.14 24.01 -4.86
N ASP A 498 -13.24 24.29 -3.93
CA ASP A 498 -11.97 24.98 -4.20
C ASP A 498 -10.81 24.04 -4.58
N MET A 499 -11.00 22.72 -4.43
CA MET A 499 -10.06 21.70 -4.91
C MET A 499 -10.54 21.05 -6.21
N GLY A 500 -11.79 20.57 -6.26
CA GLY A 500 -12.32 19.88 -7.43
C GLY A 500 -11.66 18.52 -7.68
N LEU A 501 -11.08 18.34 -8.86
CA LEU A 501 -10.58 17.06 -9.36
C LEU A 501 -9.25 17.28 -10.10
N ASP A 502 -8.14 16.81 -9.51
CA ASP A 502 -6.79 16.93 -10.08
C ASP A 502 -6.45 15.81 -11.09
N VAL A 503 -7.08 14.64 -10.94
CA VAL A 503 -6.80 13.39 -11.67
C VAL A 503 -8.10 12.77 -12.21
N VAL A 504 -8.05 12.09 -13.35
CA VAL A 504 -9.23 11.51 -14.02
C VAL A 504 -9.35 10.00 -13.88
N GLY A 505 -8.27 9.33 -13.48
CA GLY A 505 -8.33 8.02 -12.84
C GLY A 505 -8.36 8.19 -11.31
N VAL A 506 -9.21 7.42 -10.62
CA VAL A 506 -9.27 7.35 -9.15
C VAL A 506 -9.45 5.88 -8.72
N HIS A 507 -9.15 5.57 -7.46
CA HIS A 507 -9.33 4.27 -6.82
C HIS A 507 -9.60 4.48 -5.31
N GLY A 508 -10.06 3.46 -4.58
CA GLY A 508 -10.36 3.55 -3.15
C GLY A 508 -11.84 3.42 -2.78
N TRP A 509 -12.65 2.84 -3.68
CA TRP A 509 -14.08 2.56 -3.48
C TRP A 509 -14.31 1.31 -2.63
N ASP A 510 -15.58 0.90 -2.52
CA ASP A 510 -15.97 -0.45 -2.12
C ASP A 510 -15.13 -1.51 -2.84
N ASN A 511 -14.54 -2.42 -2.09
CA ASN A 511 -13.62 -3.40 -2.62
C ASN A 511 -14.30 -4.46 -3.50
N GLU A 512 -15.60 -4.72 -3.36
CA GLU A 512 -16.37 -5.62 -4.24
C GLU A 512 -16.59 -5.03 -5.66
N SER A 513 -16.23 -3.76 -5.90
CA SER A 513 -16.41 -3.09 -7.19
C SER A 513 -15.51 -3.72 -8.26
N GLU A 514 -16.08 -4.05 -9.43
CA GLU A 514 -15.33 -4.70 -10.53
C GLU A 514 -14.11 -3.86 -10.98
N ASP A 515 -14.27 -2.54 -11.01
CA ASP A 515 -13.21 -1.58 -11.35
C ASP A 515 -12.02 -1.61 -10.37
N MET A 516 -12.19 -2.12 -9.15
CA MET A 516 -11.16 -2.16 -8.10
C MET A 516 -10.42 -3.50 -8.04
N ARG A 517 -10.82 -4.51 -8.83
CA ARG A 517 -10.21 -5.85 -8.85
C ARG A 517 -8.73 -5.81 -9.25
N ALA A 518 -7.88 -6.46 -8.44
CA ALA A 518 -6.45 -6.58 -8.65
C ALA A 518 -6.07 -7.88 -9.36
N ILE A 519 -4.81 -8.02 -9.80
CA ILE A 519 -4.29 -9.25 -10.40
C ILE A 519 -3.58 -10.14 -9.35
N PHE A 520 -3.59 -11.46 -9.62
CA PHE A 520 -2.59 -12.39 -9.10
C PHE A 520 -2.23 -13.39 -10.21
N MET A 521 -0.93 -13.49 -10.49
CA MET A 521 -0.33 -14.55 -11.31
C MET A 521 0.90 -15.11 -10.59
N ALA A 522 1.16 -16.40 -10.72
CA ALA A 522 2.36 -17.01 -10.17
C ALA A 522 2.90 -18.13 -11.07
N SER A 523 4.22 -18.29 -11.10
CA SER A 523 4.90 -19.39 -11.82
C SER A 523 6.16 -19.84 -11.08
N GLY A 524 6.67 -21.03 -11.42
CA GLY A 524 7.85 -21.63 -10.81
C GLY A 524 7.57 -22.96 -10.11
N PRO A 525 8.53 -23.52 -9.37
CA PRO A 525 8.42 -24.88 -8.80
C PRO A 525 7.26 -25.07 -7.80
N SER A 526 6.79 -24.00 -7.14
CA SER A 526 5.63 -24.03 -6.23
C SER A 526 4.28 -23.75 -6.92
N PHE A 527 4.30 -23.39 -8.22
CA PHE A 527 3.15 -22.94 -9.01
C PHE A 527 3.14 -23.59 -10.41
N PRO A 528 2.97 -24.93 -10.53
CA PRO A 528 2.83 -25.61 -11.80
C PRO A 528 1.46 -25.29 -12.43
N PRO A 529 1.37 -25.31 -13.78
CA PRO A 529 0.09 -25.33 -14.48
C PRO A 529 -0.85 -26.40 -13.94
N LEU A 530 -2.15 -26.06 -13.87
CA LEU A 530 -3.18 -27.04 -13.59
C LEU A 530 -3.22 -28.02 -14.77
N LYS A 531 -2.94 -29.30 -14.50
CA LYS A 531 -2.91 -30.30 -15.58
C LYS A 531 -4.31 -30.43 -16.19
N SER A 532 -4.38 -30.29 -17.51
CA SER A 532 -5.52 -30.77 -18.31
C SER A 532 -5.89 -32.17 -17.85
N THR A 533 -7.09 -32.32 -17.30
CA THR A 533 -7.64 -33.62 -16.91
C THR A 533 -8.20 -34.29 -18.16
N THR A 534 -7.28 -34.70 -19.05
CA THR A 534 -7.61 -35.53 -20.20
C THR A 534 -8.14 -36.86 -19.68
N THR A 535 -9.47 -36.99 -19.61
CA THR A 535 -10.16 -38.18 -19.12
C THR A 535 -9.99 -39.32 -20.10
N SER A 536 -8.87 -40.05 -19.96
CA SER A 536 -8.66 -41.33 -20.64
C SER A 536 -9.67 -42.35 -20.13
N SER A 537 -10.84 -42.39 -20.76
CA SER A 537 -11.94 -43.34 -20.52
C SER A 537 -11.57 -44.74 -20.99
N GLY A 538 -10.56 -45.34 -20.34
CA GLY A 538 -10.07 -46.69 -20.57
C GLY A 538 -11.11 -47.76 -20.24
N THR A 539 -12.09 -47.92 -21.11
CA THR A 539 -13.14 -48.94 -21.07
C THR A 539 -12.82 -50.01 -22.11
N GLY A 540 -11.99 -50.97 -21.72
CA GLY A 540 -11.75 -52.18 -22.51
C GLY A 540 -12.72 -53.28 -22.07
N VAL A 541 -13.76 -53.53 -22.87
CA VAL A 541 -14.55 -54.77 -22.90
C VAL A 541 -14.90 -55.06 -24.38
N ASP A 542 -15.07 -56.34 -24.70
CA ASP A 542 -15.05 -56.89 -26.05
C ASP A 542 -16.26 -56.56 -26.96
N THR A 543 -15.99 -56.72 -28.26
CA THR A 543 -16.85 -57.05 -29.42
C THR A 543 -18.37 -57.19 -29.24
N ASP A 544 -19.13 -56.51 -30.12
CA ASP A 544 -19.87 -57.20 -31.20
C ASP A 544 -20.10 -56.23 -32.40
N ALA A 545 -20.67 -56.72 -33.50
CA ALA A 545 -20.82 -56.00 -34.78
C ALA A 545 -22.19 -55.32 -34.99
N GLY A 546 -22.21 -54.26 -35.82
CA GLY A 546 -23.43 -53.60 -36.31
C GLY A 546 -23.08 -52.43 -37.25
N ASP A 547 -23.75 -52.36 -38.39
CA ASP A 547 -23.51 -51.37 -39.46
C ASP A 547 -24.38 -50.08 -39.33
N ASP A 548 -24.09 -49.16 -40.24
CA ASP A 548 -24.93 -48.06 -40.78
C ASP A 548 -24.99 -46.65 -40.14
N ASP A 549 -24.42 -45.74 -40.95
CA ASP A 549 -24.94 -44.42 -41.35
C ASP A 549 -24.70 -43.18 -40.45
N SER A 550 -25.11 -42.02 -40.97
CA SER A 550 -24.29 -40.81 -41.00
C SER A 550 -24.74 -39.70 -40.04
N GLY A 551 -23.75 -38.98 -39.50
CA GLY A 551 -23.96 -37.88 -38.54
C GLY A 551 -22.79 -36.91 -38.46
N ALA A 552 -22.63 -36.06 -39.47
CA ALA A 552 -21.53 -35.07 -39.52
C ALA A 552 -21.76 -33.89 -38.54
N GLY A 553 -21.39 -34.07 -37.27
CA GLY A 553 -21.43 -33.04 -36.24
C GLY A 553 -20.03 -32.53 -35.86
N SER A 554 -19.51 -31.52 -36.54
CA SER A 554 -18.18 -30.93 -36.27
C SER A 554 -18.16 -30.01 -35.05
N GLY A 555 -18.52 -30.54 -33.88
CA GLY A 555 -18.50 -29.86 -32.58
C GLY A 555 -17.10 -29.69 -32.00
N SER A 556 -16.23 -28.94 -32.68
CA SER A 556 -14.90 -28.61 -32.19
C SER A 556 -14.98 -27.45 -31.17
N GLU A 557 -15.43 -27.73 -29.95
CA GLU A 557 -15.29 -26.81 -28.83
C GLU A 557 -13.81 -26.66 -28.46
N SER A 558 -13.17 -25.70 -29.11
CA SER A 558 -11.81 -25.26 -28.82
C SER A 558 -11.77 -24.50 -27.50
N LEU A 559 -11.77 -25.24 -26.37
CA LEU A 559 -11.45 -24.69 -25.05
C LEU A 559 -10.17 -23.86 -25.14
N THR A 560 -10.29 -22.55 -24.96
CA THR A 560 -9.14 -21.65 -25.05
C THR A 560 -8.23 -21.87 -23.85
N ALA A 561 -6.92 -22.01 -24.07
CA ALA A 561 -5.97 -22.50 -23.08
C ALA A 561 -5.92 -21.74 -21.74
N GLY A 562 -6.45 -20.50 -21.68
CA GLY A 562 -6.53 -19.69 -20.47
C GLY A 562 -7.50 -20.20 -19.40
N GLU A 563 -8.54 -20.98 -19.74
CA GLU A 563 -9.48 -21.50 -18.73
C GLU A 563 -8.85 -22.57 -17.82
N ILE A 564 -7.77 -23.22 -18.27
CA ILE A 564 -7.22 -24.41 -17.61
C ILE A 564 -6.45 -24.05 -16.33
N ASN A 565 -5.73 -22.91 -16.29
CA ASN A 565 -4.86 -22.50 -15.16
C ASN A 565 -5.53 -21.55 -14.15
N SER A 566 -6.84 -21.32 -14.25
CA SER A 566 -7.52 -20.27 -13.48
C SER A 566 -7.91 -20.71 -12.05
N LEU A 567 -7.51 -19.92 -11.06
CA LEU A 567 -7.92 -20.00 -9.66
C LEU A 567 -9.15 -19.11 -9.40
N PRO A 568 -10.05 -19.51 -8.48
CA PRO A 568 -11.16 -18.65 -8.07
C PRO A 568 -10.66 -17.38 -7.34
N PRO A 569 -11.47 -16.31 -7.28
CA PRO A 569 -11.11 -15.07 -6.59
C PRO A 569 -10.76 -15.26 -5.11
N PHE A 570 -9.77 -14.51 -4.62
CA PHE A 570 -9.30 -14.60 -3.24
C PHE A 570 -8.81 -13.26 -2.68
N GLU A 571 -8.85 -13.09 -1.36
CA GLU A 571 -8.54 -11.84 -0.67
C GLU A 571 -7.03 -11.62 -0.51
N ASN A 572 -6.56 -10.38 -0.70
CA ASN A 572 -5.13 -10.08 -0.73
C ASN A 572 -4.37 -10.33 0.60
N VAL A 573 -5.09 -10.50 1.72
CA VAL A 573 -4.53 -10.96 3.00
C VAL A 573 -4.02 -12.41 2.95
N GLU A 574 -4.49 -13.26 2.02
CA GLU A 574 -3.97 -14.61 1.83
C GLU A 574 -2.52 -14.60 1.30
N LEU A 575 -2.10 -13.53 0.61
CA LEU A 575 -0.82 -13.49 -0.12
C LEU A 575 0.40 -13.69 0.80
N TYR A 576 0.35 -13.18 2.03
CA TYR A 576 1.39 -13.39 3.03
C TYR A 576 1.67 -14.89 3.26
N GLU A 577 0.63 -15.72 3.32
CA GLU A 577 0.79 -17.17 3.51
C GLU A 577 1.29 -17.87 2.25
N ILE A 578 0.81 -17.44 1.07
CA ILE A 578 1.25 -17.96 -0.22
C ILE A 578 2.76 -17.69 -0.37
N ILE A 579 3.23 -16.49 -0.03
CA ILE A 579 4.65 -16.13 0.01
C ILE A 579 5.40 -16.98 1.05
N ALA A 580 4.98 -16.98 2.31
CA ALA A 580 5.67 -17.68 3.40
C ALA A 580 5.90 -19.16 3.07
N ARG A 581 4.86 -19.85 2.60
CA ARG A 581 4.93 -21.27 2.25
C ARG A 581 5.79 -21.54 1.03
N THR A 582 5.84 -20.60 0.07
CA THR A 582 6.73 -20.69 -1.12
C THR A 582 8.21 -20.72 -0.73
N VAL A 583 8.60 -20.06 0.37
CA VAL A 583 9.97 -20.02 0.91
C VAL A 583 10.17 -20.83 2.21
N GLY A 584 9.20 -21.67 2.58
CA GLY A 584 9.28 -22.55 3.76
C GLY A 584 9.26 -21.85 5.13
N LEU A 585 8.82 -20.58 5.20
CA LEU A 585 8.67 -19.83 6.45
C LEU A 585 7.46 -20.34 7.25
N LYS A 586 7.64 -20.41 8.58
CA LYS A 586 6.57 -20.73 9.52
C LYS A 586 5.81 -19.46 9.89
N ILE A 587 4.50 -19.57 10.01
CA ILE A 587 3.60 -18.52 10.48
C ILE A 587 2.97 -18.99 11.80
N PRO A 588 2.93 -18.16 12.86
CA PRO A 588 2.17 -18.45 14.07
C PRO A 588 0.66 -18.55 13.79
N GLU A 589 -0.01 -19.54 14.37
CA GLU A 589 -1.47 -19.68 14.22
C GLU A 589 -2.21 -18.45 14.75
N GLY A 590 -3.03 -17.81 13.92
CA GLY A 590 -3.78 -16.61 14.28
C GLY A 590 -2.98 -15.30 14.28
N SER A 591 -1.77 -15.24 13.69
CA SER A 591 -1.07 -13.96 13.43
C SER A 591 -1.51 -13.26 12.14
N THR A 592 -2.43 -13.86 11.38
CA THR A 592 -2.96 -13.42 10.09
C THR A 592 -4.49 -13.39 10.11
N ASP A 593 -5.08 -12.51 9.31
CA ASP A 593 -6.52 -12.43 9.03
C ASP A 593 -6.94 -13.32 7.82
N GLY A 594 -5.97 -13.94 7.13
CA GLY A 594 -6.21 -14.87 6.02
C GLY A 594 -6.84 -16.21 6.43
N LEU A 595 -7.60 -16.84 5.53
CA LEU A 595 -8.40 -18.04 5.82
C LEU A 595 -7.74 -19.36 5.35
N HIS A 596 -6.52 -19.27 4.85
CA HIS A 596 -5.68 -20.37 4.38
C HIS A 596 -6.32 -21.23 3.26
N ARG A 597 -6.53 -20.62 2.08
CA ARG A 597 -7.30 -21.26 0.98
C ARG A 597 -6.49 -22.13 -0.02
N GLY A 598 -5.19 -22.37 0.20
CA GLY A 598 -4.48 -23.54 -0.38
C GLY A 598 -3.95 -23.47 -1.83
N TYR A 599 -3.57 -22.30 -2.36
CA TYR A 599 -3.21 -22.07 -3.77
C TYR A 599 -1.83 -22.58 -4.25
N LEU A 600 -1.33 -23.71 -3.75
CA LEU A 600 0.02 -24.21 -4.07
C LEU A 600 0.02 -25.58 -4.77
N ALA A 601 1.15 -25.88 -5.41
CA ALA A 601 1.43 -27.19 -6.01
C ALA A 601 1.14 -28.37 -5.07
N LYS A 602 0.83 -29.52 -5.68
CA LYS A 602 0.93 -30.83 -5.02
C LYS A 602 2.20 -31.53 -5.53
N PRO A 603 2.97 -32.24 -4.67
CA PRO A 603 3.97 -33.17 -5.15
C PRO A 603 3.31 -34.29 -5.96
N CYS A 604 4.05 -34.84 -6.92
CA CYS A 604 3.77 -36.16 -7.51
C CYS A 604 4.62 -37.20 -6.77
#